data_AF-A0A0C2DDX0-F1
#
_entry.id   AF-A0A0C2DDX0-F1
#
_cell.length_a   1.000
_cell.length_b   1.000
_cell.length_c   1.000
_cell.angle_alpha   90.00
_cell.angle_beta   90.00
_cell.angle_gamma   90.00
#
_symmetry.space_group_name_H-M   'P 1'
#
loop_
_entity.id
_entity.type
_entity.pdbx_description
1 polymer ?
#
loop_
_entity_poly.entity_id
_entity_poly.type
_entity_poly.pdbx_seq_one_letter_code
_entity_poly.pdbx_strand_id
1 'polypeptide(L)'
;MRRLGFVIGLCLLAPAILLPATTSAAKTTSAPHPAAKGEIHAAYVKVALTRDGNTFAHPGFLMASDEQGVFVIQCEGKDHEITLSFRELGESRAAVLVEYGVNGRVQWAEEIDVKAGDDAKLVKGKSTLTINVDPHGQEDTSRGDDDQLDGPKNDEDDPLGGM
;
A
#
# COMPACT_ATOMS: atom_id res chain seq x y z
N MET A 1 48.44 8.77 36.30
CA MET A 1 49.31 7.57 36.35
C MET A 1 48.77 6.54 35.34
N ARG A 2 49.64 6.08 34.41
CA ARG A 2 49.75 4.73 33.76
C ARG A 2 48.43 4.06 33.30
N ARG A 3 48.23 3.58 32.05
CA ARG A 3 49.06 2.88 31.04
C ARG A 3 48.36 3.09 29.67
N LEU A 4 49.00 3.52 28.58
CA LEU A 4 49.92 2.81 27.66
C LEU A 4 49.52 1.37 27.31
N GLY A 5 48.94 1.19 26.12
CA GLY A 5 48.81 -0.08 25.41
C GLY A 5 48.74 0.22 23.91
N PHE A 6 49.78 -0.17 23.19
CA PHE A 6 50.04 0.07 21.76
C PHE A 6 50.02 -1.29 21.03
N VAL A 7 50.10 -1.24 19.68
CA VAL A 7 50.42 -2.33 18.72
C VAL A 7 49.20 -3.07 18.13
N ILE A 8 48.72 -2.68 16.94
CA ILE A 8 49.11 -3.09 15.56
C ILE A 8 48.51 -4.45 15.17
N GLY A 9 47.74 -4.46 14.08
CA GLY A 9 47.13 -5.69 13.56
C GLY A 9 46.71 -5.59 12.09
N LEU A 10 47.71 -5.49 11.21
CA LEU A 10 47.76 -6.04 9.85
C LEU A 10 46.59 -5.78 8.89
N CYS A 11 46.82 -4.79 8.02
CA CYS A 11 46.09 -4.60 6.77
C CYS A 11 46.51 -5.69 5.77
N LEU A 12 45.57 -6.53 5.32
CA LEU A 12 45.75 -7.42 4.18
C LEU A 12 44.68 -7.09 3.14
N LEU A 13 45.14 -6.48 2.05
CA LEU A 13 44.41 -6.31 0.80
C LEU A 13 44.01 -7.70 0.26
N ALA A 14 42.72 -7.88 -0.02
CA ALA A 14 42.24 -8.95 -0.89
C ALA A 14 41.94 -8.36 -2.29
N PRO A 15 42.42 -8.97 -3.38
CA PRO A 15 42.18 -8.52 -4.74
C PRO A 15 40.75 -8.81 -5.20
N ALA A 16 40.16 -7.82 -5.87
CA ALA A 16 38.92 -7.91 -6.60
C ALA A 16 39.00 -8.97 -7.71
N ILE A 17 38.13 -10.00 -7.63
CA ILE A 17 37.90 -10.94 -8.72
C ILE A 17 36.69 -10.42 -9.49
N LEU A 18 36.96 -9.84 -10.67
CA LEU A 18 35.99 -9.58 -11.71
C LEU A 18 35.54 -10.92 -12.32
N LEU A 19 34.27 -11.28 -12.12
CA LEU A 19 33.63 -12.36 -12.88
C LEU A 19 32.95 -11.76 -14.12
N PRO A 20 33.13 -12.35 -15.32
CA PRO A 20 32.42 -11.95 -16.52
C PRO A 20 30.95 -12.36 -16.47
N ALA A 21 30.11 -11.48 -17.00
CA ALA A 21 28.69 -11.70 -17.24
C ALA A 21 28.44 -12.91 -18.14
N THR A 22 27.62 -13.85 -17.68
CA THR A 22 26.95 -14.82 -18.55
C THR A 22 25.52 -14.38 -18.75
N THR A 23 25.26 -13.81 -19.92
CA THR A 23 23.94 -13.69 -20.51
C THR A 23 23.33 -15.09 -20.65
N SER A 24 22.22 -15.35 -19.98
CA SER A 24 21.29 -16.41 -20.37
C SER A 24 19.93 -15.78 -20.54
N ALA A 25 19.66 -15.31 -21.76
CA ALA A 25 18.32 -15.04 -22.22
C ALA A 25 17.58 -16.38 -22.33
N ALA A 26 16.98 -16.82 -21.23
CA ALA A 26 15.99 -17.88 -21.28
C ALA A 26 14.75 -17.31 -21.96
N LYS A 27 14.61 -17.60 -23.25
CA LYS A 27 13.36 -17.44 -23.98
C LYS A 27 12.38 -18.48 -23.44
N THR A 28 11.67 -18.13 -22.38
CA THR A 28 10.55 -18.92 -21.89
C THR A 28 9.44 -18.77 -22.92
N THR A 29 9.27 -19.78 -23.76
CA THR A 29 8.01 -19.99 -24.48
C THR A 29 6.97 -20.37 -23.43
N SER A 30 6.46 -19.38 -22.71
CA SER A 30 5.27 -19.56 -21.89
C SER A 30 4.11 -19.64 -22.85
N ALA A 31 3.59 -20.86 -23.04
CA ALA A 31 2.23 -21.04 -23.53
C ALA A 31 1.29 -20.13 -22.70
N PRO A 32 0.24 -19.55 -23.31
CA PRO A 32 -0.70 -18.73 -22.56
C PRO A 32 -1.24 -19.56 -21.40
N HIS A 33 -0.81 -19.21 -20.19
CA HIS A 33 -1.44 -19.72 -18.99
C HIS A 33 -2.90 -19.28 -19.06
N PRO A 34 -3.86 -20.20 -18.86
CA PRO A 34 -5.24 -19.78 -18.69
C PRO A 34 -5.27 -18.82 -17.49
N ALA A 35 -5.85 -17.64 -17.69
CA ALA A 35 -5.97 -16.61 -16.66
C ALA A 35 -6.50 -17.26 -15.37
N ALA A 36 -5.66 -17.26 -14.33
CA ALA A 36 -6.13 -17.54 -12.99
C ALA A 36 -7.23 -16.53 -12.67
N LYS A 37 -8.29 -16.98 -11.98
CA LYS A 37 -9.31 -16.09 -11.42
C LYS A 37 -8.62 -14.90 -10.76
N GLY A 38 -9.07 -13.69 -11.12
CA GLY A 38 -8.35 -12.42 -10.98
C GLY A 38 -7.57 -12.28 -9.68
N GLU A 39 -6.24 -12.29 -9.80
CA GLU A 39 -5.35 -11.99 -8.70
C GLU A 39 -5.47 -10.49 -8.39
N ILE A 40 -5.84 -10.15 -7.16
CA ILE A 40 -5.93 -8.75 -6.73
C ILE A 40 -4.53 -8.28 -6.37
N HIS A 41 -4.01 -7.37 -7.20
CA HIS A 41 -2.66 -6.83 -7.02
C HIS A 41 -2.63 -5.50 -6.27
N ALA A 42 -3.77 -4.84 -6.08
CA ALA A 42 -3.88 -3.58 -5.36
C ALA A 42 -5.28 -3.38 -4.77
N ALA A 43 -5.38 -2.58 -3.73
CA ALA A 43 -6.65 -2.19 -3.12
C ALA A 43 -6.65 -0.71 -2.75
N TYR A 44 -7.83 -0.11 -2.76
CA TYR A 44 -8.02 1.24 -2.27
C TYR A 44 -8.11 1.23 -0.74
N VAL A 45 -7.31 2.04 -0.08
CA VAL A 45 -7.19 2.05 1.38
C VAL A 45 -7.57 3.42 1.91
N LYS A 46 -8.47 3.47 2.89
CA LYS A 46 -8.77 4.67 3.68
C LYS A 46 -8.30 4.48 5.12
N VAL A 47 -7.81 5.56 5.70
CA VAL A 47 -7.25 5.56 7.06
C VAL A 47 -7.73 6.79 7.79
N ALA A 48 -8.20 6.62 9.02
CA ALA A 48 -8.52 7.73 9.90
C ALA A 48 -7.96 7.49 11.30
N LEU A 49 -7.26 8.49 11.84
CA LEU A 49 -6.81 8.52 13.23
C LEU A 49 -7.71 9.44 14.04
N THR A 50 -8.42 8.90 15.01
CA THR A 50 -9.12 9.68 16.03
C THR A 50 -8.32 9.68 17.32
N ARG A 51 -7.99 10.87 17.84
CA ARG A 51 -7.24 11.05 19.07
C ARG A 51 -7.67 12.33 19.78
N ASP A 52 -7.89 12.22 21.10
CA ASP A 52 -8.27 13.34 21.98
C ASP A 52 -9.44 14.18 21.41
N GLY A 53 -10.42 13.49 20.79
CA GLY A 53 -11.62 14.10 20.19
C GLY A 53 -11.45 14.63 18.77
N ASN A 54 -10.23 14.67 18.23
CA ASN A 54 -9.95 15.09 16.87
C ASN A 54 -9.82 13.88 15.94
N THR A 55 -10.35 14.00 14.72
CA THR A 55 -10.24 12.95 13.70
C THR A 55 -9.47 13.49 12.50
N PHE A 56 -8.44 12.75 12.09
CA PHE A 56 -7.59 13.03 10.94
C PHE A 56 -7.77 11.90 9.94
N ALA A 57 -8.49 12.17 8.85
CA ALA A 57 -8.78 11.17 7.82
C ALA A 57 -7.98 11.46 6.55
N HIS A 58 -7.40 10.41 5.96
CA HIS A 58 -6.87 10.44 4.61
C HIS A 58 -8.01 10.14 3.62
N PRO A 59 -8.13 10.87 2.49
CA PRO A 59 -9.19 10.64 1.50
C PRO A 59 -9.17 9.21 0.94
N GLY A 60 -8.00 8.59 0.98
CA GLY A 60 -7.70 7.24 0.57
C GLY A 60 -6.67 7.23 -0.54
N PHE A 61 -6.06 6.08 -0.78
CA PHE A 61 -5.07 5.89 -1.84
C PHE A 61 -5.07 4.44 -2.31
N LEU A 62 -4.66 4.23 -3.55
CA LEU A 62 -4.44 2.89 -4.08
C LEU A 62 -3.10 2.37 -3.54
N MET A 63 -3.10 1.18 -2.94
CA MET A 63 -1.91 0.52 -2.40
C MET A 63 -1.76 -0.84 -3.07
N ALA A 64 -0.60 -1.11 -3.67
CA ALA A 64 -0.30 -2.43 -4.20
C ALA A 64 -0.08 -3.46 -3.07
N SER A 65 -0.29 -4.74 -3.39
CA SER A 65 -0.15 -5.87 -2.46
C SER A 65 1.25 -6.00 -1.86
N ASP A 66 2.27 -5.54 -2.57
CA ASP A 66 3.70 -5.58 -2.20
C ASP A 66 4.24 -4.21 -1.75
N GLU A 67 3.37 -3.20 -1.64
CA GLU A 67 3.73 -1.86 -1.20
C GLU A 67 3.33 -1.57 0.24
N GLN A 68 3.90 -0.49 0.78
CA GLN A 68 3.53 0.06 2.08
C GLN A 68 2.90 1.42 1.92
N GLY A 69 1.77 1.60 2.58
CA GLY A 69 1.10 2.89 2.70
C GLY A 69 1.53 3.57 3.98
N VAL A 70 2.17 4.74 3.87
CA VAL A 70 2.62 5.51 5.04
C VAL A 70 1.80 6.79 5.14
N PHE A 71 1.12 6.97 6.27
CA PHE A 71 0.34 8.15 6.56
C PHE A 71 0.94 8.88 7.77
N VAL A 72 1.48 10.07 7.53
CA VAL A 72 2.10 10.92 8.55
C VAL A 72 1.17 12.08 8.87
N ILE A 73 0.81 12.22 10.14
CA ILE A 73 -0.05 13.28 10.66
C ILE A 73 0.72 14.03 11.74
N GLN A 74 0.82 15.35 11.60
CA GLN A 74 1.36 16.18 12.66
C GLN A 74 0.24 16.53 13.65
N CYS A 75 0.37 16.08 14.90
CA CYS A 75 -0.59 16.32 15.97
C CYS A 75 0.16 16.55 17.29
N GLU A 76 -0.29 17.51 18.11
CA GLU A 76 0.33 17.82 19.40
C GLU A 76 1.84 18.13 19.34
N GLY A 77 2.32 18.67 18.21
CA GLY A 77 3.75 18.93 17.98
C GLY A 77 4.60 17.66 17.81
N LYS A 78 3.96 16.53 17.48
CA LYS A 78 4.60 15.25 17.18
C LYS A 78 4.14 14.74 15.82
N ASP A 79 5.00 13.96 15.20
CA ASP A 79 4.71 13.30 13.94
C ASP A 79 4.20 11.89 14.26
N HIS A 80 2.92 11.67 13.99
CA HIS A 80 2.26 10.38 14.13
C HIS A 80 2.28 9.67 12.79
N GLU A 81 2.90 8.50 12.73
CA GLU A 81 3.09 7.74 11.52
C GLU A 81 2.26 6.46 11.59
N ILE A 82 1.49 6.17 10.55
CA ILE A 82 0.71 4.95 10.41
C ILE A 82 1.19 4.28 9.14
N THR A 83 1.80 3.11 9.29
CA THR A 83 2.29 2.30 8.18
C THR A 83 1.39 1.10 8.01
N LEU A 84 0.90 0.89 6.80
CA LEU A 84 0.05 -0.22 6.41
C LEU A 84 0.78 -1.10 5.41
N SER A 85 0.64 -2.41 5.55
CA SER A 85 1.13 -3.38 4.57
C SER A 85 0.17 -4.56 4.50
N PHE A 86 -0.01 -5.12 3.30
CA PHE A 86 -0.79 -6.33 3.14
C PHE A 86 0.06 -7.57 3.48
N ARG A 87 -0.48 -8.43 4.34
CA ARG A 87 0.00 -9.81 4.53
C ARG A 87 -0.67 -10.74 3.56
N GLU A 88 -1.96 -10.51 3.34
CA GLU A 88 -2.80 -11.21 2.39
C GLU A 88 -3.83 -10.22 1.84
N LEU A 89 -4.06 -10.23 0.54
CA LEU A 89 -5.07 -9.41 -0.12
C LEU A 89 -5.97 -10.33 -0.96
N GLY A 90 -7.24 -10.43 -0.58
CA GLY A 90 -8.26 -11.18 -1.30
C GLY A 90 -9.46 -10.31 -1.68
N GLU A 91 -10.36 -10.87 -2.50
CA GLU A 91 -11.59 -10.19 -2.96
C GLU A 91 -12.52 -9.75 -1.82
N SER A 92 -12.60 -10.54 -0.75
CA SER A 92 -13.58 -10.32 0.34
C SER A 92 -12.96 -9.90 1.66
N ARG A 93 -11.65 -10.12 1.84
CA ARG A 93 -10.92 -9.86 3.08
C ARG A 93 -9.47 -9.54 2.77
N ALA A 94 -8.86 -8.74 3.63
CA ALA A 94 -7.44 -8.46 3.63
C ALA A 94 -6.88 -8.62 5.05
N ALA A 95 -5.72 -9.27 5.16
CA ALA A 95 -4.92 -9.25 6.38
C ALA A 95 -3.93 -8.09 6.27
N VAL A 96 -4.07 -7.10 7.14
CA VAL A 96 -3.29 -5.86 7.11
C VAL A 96 -2.42 -5.79 8.35
N LEU A 97 -1.10 -5.68 8.18
CA LEU A 97 -0.22 -5.27 9.26
C LEU A 97 -0.22 -3.75 9.36
N VAL A 98 -0.56 -3.28 10.56
CA VAL A 98 -0.63 -1.87 10.93
C VAL A 98 0.48 -1.58 11.93
N GLU A 99 1.37 -0.65 11.60
CA GLU A 99 2.36 -0.13 12.53
C GLU A 99 2.05 1.33 12.85
N TYR A 100 2.14 1.68 14.13
CA TYR A 100 1.95 3.05 14.59
C TYR A 100 3.22 3.57 15.24
N GLY A 101 3.76 4.65 14.68
CA GLY A 101 4.94 5.35 15.15
C GLY A 101 4.61 6.75 15.68
N VAL A 102 5.47 7.23 16.58
CA VAL A 102 5.48 8.63 17.01
C VAL A 102 6.92 9.13 16.98
N ASN A 103 7.16 10.22 16.26
CA ASN A 103 8.49 10.82 16.04
C ASN A 103 9.52 9.77 15.57
N GLY A 104 9.15 8.94 14.59
CA GLY A 104 10.00 7.88 14.03
C GLY A 104 10.24 6.67 14.94
N ARG A 105 9.51 6.55 16.06
CA ARG A 105 9.58 5.36 16.93
C ARG A 105 8.28 4.59 16.90
N VAL A 106 8.34 3.34 16.43
CA VAL A 106 7.22 2.39 16.50
C VAL A 106 6.79 2.20 17.96
N GLN A 107 5.52 2.47 18.23
CA GLN A 107 4.90 2.27 19.53
C GLN A 107 4.27 0.88 19.63
N TRP A 108 3.66 0.43 18.53
CA TRP A 108 3.04 -0.89 18.41
C TRP A 108 2.87 -1.27 16.95
N ALA A 109 2.72 -2.57 16.71
CA ALA A 109 2.39 -3.17 15.43
C ALA A 109 1.34 -4.27 15.66
N GLU A 110 0.32 -4.33 14.82
CA GLU A 110 -0.76 -5.32 14.94
C GLU A 110 -1.29 -5.72 13.57
N GLU A 111 -1.54 -7.01 13.41
CA GLU A 111 -2.19 -7.55 12.23
C GLU A 111 -3.70 -7.61 12.47
N ILE A 112 -4.47 -7.11 11.51
CA ILE A 112 -5.93 -7.10 11.57
C ILE A 112 -6.52 -7.72 10.30
N ASP A 113 -7.63 -8.45 10.46
CA ASP A 113 -8.46 -8.90 9.35
C ASP A 113 -9.51 -7.81 9.05
N VAL A 114 -9.49 -7.32 7.82
CA VAL A 114 -10.40 -6.28 7.33
C VAL A 114 -11.30 -6.92 6.27
N LYS A 115 -12.62 -6.86 6.49
CA LYS A 115 -13.58 -7.24 5.47
C LYS A 115 -13.63 -6.17 4.38
N ALA A 116 -13.61 -6.59 3.12
CA ALA A 116 -13.62 -5.69 1.97
C ALA A 116 -14.80 -4.69 2.04
N GLY A 117 -14.50 -3.40 1.89
CA GLY A 117 -15.47 -2.30 1.95
C GLY A 117 -15.94 -1.91 3.36
N ASP A 118 -15.61 -2.68 4.40
CA ASP A 118 -16.01 -2.41 5.79
C ASP A 118 -14.88 -1.72 6.59
N ASP A 119 -15.29 -0.96 7.60
CA ASP A 119 -14.37 -0.32 8.54
C ASP A 119 -13.90 -1.29 9.63
N ALA A 120 -12.59 -1.52 9.68
CA ALA A 120 -11.92 -2.14 10.82
C ALA A 120 -11.43 -1.07 11.79
N LYS A 121 -11.64 -1.30 13.10
CA LYS A 121 -11.24 -0.36 14.16
C LYS A 121 -10.21 -0.96 15.08
N LEU A 122 -9.13 -0.24 15.30
CA LEU A 122 -8.08 -0.58 16.25
C LEU A 122 -7.99 0.48 17.33
N VAL A 123 -8.30 0.11 18.58
CA VAL A 123 -8.30 1.03 19.72
C VAL A 123 -7.10 0.74 20.61
N LYS A 124 -6.22 1.74 20.76
CA LYS A 124 -5.00 1.66 21.60
C LYS A 124 -4.89 2.92 22.46
N GLY A 125 -5.26 2.76 23.74
CA GLY A 125 -5.27 3.87 24.70
C GLY A 125 -6.22 4.98 24.24
N LYS A 126 -5.66 6.16 23.97
CA LYS A 126 -6.42 7.34 23.50
C LYS A 126 -6.59 7.42 21.98
N SER A 127 -5.93 6.54 21.24
CA SER A 127 -5.97 6.51 19.78
C SER A 127 -6.94 5.45 19.30
N THR A 128 -7.80 5.83 18.35
CA THR A 128 -8.62 4.92 17.56
C THR A 128 -8.19 5.07 16.11
N LEU A 129 -7.78 3.98 15.49
CA LEU A 129 -7.48 3.93 14.06
C LEU A 129 -8.61 3.21 13.35
N THR A 130 -9.18 3.83 12.33
CA THR A 130 -10.16 3.23 11.43
C THR A 130 -9.49 2.98 10.09
N ILE A 131 -9.56 1.75 9.59
CA ILE A 131 -8.98 1.32 8.33
C ILE A 131 -10.08 0.69 7.49
N ASN A 132 -10.17 1.08 6.23
CA ASN A 132 -11.05 0.48 5.24
C ASN A 132 -10.19 0.03 4.07
N VAL A 133 -10.42 -1.18 3.58
CA VAL A 133 -9.73 -1.75 2.43
C VAL A 133 -10.78 -2.18 1.42
N ASP A 134 -10.65 -1.68 0.21
CA ASP A 134 -11.55 -1.98 -0.90
C ASP A 134 -10.74 -2.51 -2.10
N PRO A 135 -10.69 -3.84 -2.27
CA PRO A 135 -10.00 -4.50 -3.39
C PRO A 135 -10.59 -4.20 -4.77
N HIS A 136 -11.84 -3.76 -4.84
CA HIS A 136 -12.52 -3.44 -6.09
C HIS A 136 -12.38 -1.97 -6.50
N GLY A 137 -11.78 -1.16 -5.61
CA GLY A 137 -11.75 0.29 -5.75
C GLY A 137 -13.10 0.90 -5.36
N GLN A 138 -13.10 2.20 -5.05
CA GLN A 138 -14.37 2.92 -4.88
C GLN A 138 -15.14 2.83 -6.22
N GLU A 139 -16.18 2.01 -6.30
CA GLU A 139 -17.23 2.27 -7.28
C GLU A 139 -17.73 3.69 -7.00
N ASP A 140 -17.51 4.60 -7.95
CA ASP A 140 -18.13 5.92 -7.93
C ASP A 140 -19.63 5.73 -8.18
N THR A 141 -20.36 5.27 -7.17
CA THR A 141 -21.83 5.17 -7.19
C THR A 141 -22.48 6.54 -7.08
N SER A 142 -21.69 7.63 -7.01
CA SER A 142 -22.18 9.01 -6.98
C SER A 142 -22.67 9.47 -8.34
N ARG A 143 -22.23 8.82 -9.42
CA ARG A 143 -22.90 8.91 -10.71
C ARG A 143 -24.09 7.98 -10.66
N GLY A 144 -25.25 8.55 -10.30
CA GLY A 144 -26.50 7.86 -10.57
C GLY A 144 -26.56 7.51 -12.06
N ASP A 145 -27.28 6.45 -12.38
CA ASP A 145 -27.48 5.93 -13.73
C ASP A 145 -27.99 7.02 -14.72
N ASP A 146 -28.46 8.16 -14.20
CA ASP A 146 -28.87 9.35 -14.93
C ASP A 146 -27.70 10.16 -15.55
N ASP A 147 -26.45 9.95 -15.10
CA ASP A 147 -25.24 10.56 -15.68
C ASP A 147 -24.56 9.66 -16.71
N GLN A 148 -25.21 8.56 -17.11
CA GLN A 148 -24.83 7.86 -18.32
C GLN A 148 -25.06 8.85 -19.46
N LEU A 149 -23.97 9.46 -19.95
CA LEU A 149 -24.00 10.22 -21.20
C LEU A 149 -24.59 9.27 -22.24
N ASP A 150 -25.86 9.49 -22.56
CA ASP A 150 -26.50 8.93 -23.74
C ASP A 150 -25.61 9.35 -24.91
N GLY A 151 -24.71 8.45 -25.31
CA GLY A 151 -24.15 8.49 -26.64
C GLY A 151 -25.33 8.66 -27.61
N PRO A 152 -25.18 9.47 -28.67
CA PRO A 152 -26.32 9.84 -29.52
C PRO A 152 -27.13 8.59 -29.86
N LYS A 153 -28.35 8.49 -29.32
CA LYS A 153 -29.26 7.35 -29.51
C LYS A 153 -29.78 7.24 -30.94
N ASN A 154 -29.37 8.17 -31.80
CA ASN A 154 -29.68 8.21 -33.21
C ASN A 154 -28.37 8.29 -33.98
N ASP A 155 -28.05 7.20 -34.65
CA ASP A 155 -26.99 7.09 -35.67
C ASP A 155 -27.21 8.06 -36.85
N GLU A 156 -28.38 8.72 -36.91
CA GLU A 156 -28.75 9.69 -37.94
C GLU A 156 -28.18 11.11 -37.72
N ASP A 157 -27.70 11.42 -36.51
CA ASP A 157 -27.08 12.72 -36.17
C ASP A 157 -25.55 12.61 -35.97
N ASP A 158 -24.92 11.52 -36.45
CA ASP A 158 -23.47 11.45 -36.57
C ASP A 158 -23.01 12.09 -37.90
N PRO A 159 -22.47 13.32 -37.90
CA PRO A 159 -21.95 13.95 -39.12
C PRO A 159 -20.69 13.25 -39.67
N LEU A 160 -20.18 12.22 -38.97
CA LEU A 160 -19.06 11.37 -39.38
C LEU A 160 -19.51 9.94 -39.73
N GLY A 161 -20.82 9.65 -39.68
CA GLY A 161 -21.43 8.40 -40.11
C GLY A 161 -21.42 8.26 -41.62
N GLY A 162 -20.26 7.94 -42.19
CA GLY A 162 -20.12 7.76 -43.63
C GLY A 162 -18.71 7.48 -44.09
N MET A 163 -18.16 6.31 -43.73
CA MET A 163 -17.28 5.50 -44.60
C MET A 163 -17.44 4.01 -44.29
#